data_AF-A0A969NT25-F1
#
_entry.id   AF-A0A969NT25-F1
#
_cell.length_a   1.000
_cell.length_b   1.000
_cell.length_c   1.000
_cell.angle_alpha   90.00
_cell.angle_beta   90.00
_cell.angle_gamma   90.00
#
_symmetry.space_group_name_H-M   'P 1'
#
loop_
_entity.id
_entity.type
_entity.pdbx_description
1 polymer ?
#
loop_
_entity_poly.entity_id
_entity_poly.type
_entity_poly.pdbx_seq_one_letter_code
_entity_poly.pdbx_strand_id
1 'polypeptide(L)'
;MLVTLLPITNYQILTTHASFEQSKPDPEIECQLIFDTEHDHYQLLDIGWEKLKRVYNCFIHLDIKDGKIWIQRNMNETDLWIN
;
A
#
# COMPACT_ATOMS: atom_id res chain seq x y z
N MET A 1 23.74 -4.29 13.68
CA MET A 1 22.65 -5.13 14.20
C MET A 1 21.73 -5.40 13.02
N LEU A 2 21.80 -6.60 12.45
CA LEU A 2 21.10 -6.96 11.22
C LEU A 2 19.71 -7.46 11.63
N VAL A 3 18.66 -6.67 11.43
CA VAL A 3 17.29 -7.19 11.55
C VAL A 3 16.96 -7.78 10.18
N THR A 4 17.06 -9.10 10.05
CA THR A 4 16.41 -9.82 8.96
C THR A 4 14.90 -9.70 9.19
N LEU A 5 14.29 -8.64 8.65
CA LEU A 5 12.85 -8.45 8.70
C LEU A 5 12.22 -9.47 7.75
N LEU A 6 11.59 -10.48 8.33
CA LEU A 6 10.71 -11.38 7.61
C LEU A 6 9.65 -10.56 6.85
N PRO A 7 9.12 -11.05 5.71
CA PRO A 7 8.10 -10.37 4.90
C PRO A 7 6.87 -9.84 5.68
N ILE A 8 6.66 -10.35 6.89
CA ILE A 8 5.50 -10.16 7.77
C ILE A 8 5.26 -8.69 8.16
N THR A 9 6.30 -7.90 8.45
CA THR A 9 6.13 -6.50 8.91
C THR A 9 5.67 -5.55 7.82
N ASN A 10 6.00 -5.82 6.55
CA ASN A 10 5.67 -4.93 5.44
C ASN A 10 4.19 -5.07 5.05
N TYR A 11 3.65 -6.29 5.14
CA TYR A 11 2.22 -6.53 5.00
C TYR A 11 1.41 -5.79 6.05
N GLN A 12 1.90 -5.69 7.29
CA GLN A 12 1.16 -5.06 8.38
C GLN A 12 0.87 -3.58 8.10
N ILE A 13 1.84 -2.83 7.58
CA ILE A 13 1.66 -1.40 7.27
C ILE A 13 0.57 -1.21 6.21
N LEU A 14 0.67 -1.92 5.08
CA LEU A 14 -0.31 -1.82 4.00
C LEU A 14 -1.71 -2.30 4.44
N THR A 15 -1.78 -3.37 5.22
CA THR A 15 -3.05 -3.93 5.70
C THR A 15 -3.73 -3.01 6.72
N THR A 16 -2.97 -2.37 7.61
CA THR A 16 -3.49 -1.37 8.54
C THR A 16 -4.05 -0.15 7.81
N HIS A 17 -3.35 0.35 6.80
CA HIS A 17 -3.84 1.48 6.00
C HIS A 17 -5.05 1.11 5.14
N ALA A 18 -5.06 -0.07 4.53
CA ALA A 18 -6.23 -0.56 3.79
C ALA A 18 -7.48 -0.63 4.67
N SER A 19 -7.34 -1.10 5.92
CA SER A 19 -8.45 -1.18 6.88
C SER A 19 -9.01 0.20 7.23
N PHE A 20 -8.16 1.24 7.27
CA PHE A 20 -8.60 2.62 7.51
C PHE A 20 -9.34 3.20 6.30
N GLU A 21 -8.82 3.04 5.08
CA GLU A 21 -9.48 3.54 3.88
C GLU A 21 -10.81 2.82 3.58
N GLN A 22 -10.88 1.51 3.82
CA GLN A 22 -12.11 0.73 3.69
C GLN A 22 -13.24 1.18 4.64
N SER A 23 -12.93 1.98 5.67
CA SER A 23 -13.95 2.56 6.56
C SER A 23 -14.79 3.68 5.92
N LYS A 24 -14.43 4.13 4.71
CA LYS A 24 -15.22 5.04 3.87
C LYS A 24 -15.91 4.24 2.75
N PRO A 25 -17.15 3.77 2.95
CA PRO A 25 -17.77 2.83 2.03
C PRO A 25 -18.37 3.57 0.83
N ASP A 26 -17.59 3.76 -0.23
CA ASP A 26 -18.17 3.93 -1.56
C ASP A 26 -18.22 2.55 -2.23
N PRO A 27 -19.42 1.97 -2.47
CA PRO A 27 -19.54 0.63 -3.04
C PRO A 27 -19.04 0.54 -4.49
N GLU A 28 -18.85 1.66 -5.20
CA GLU A 28 -18.32 1.69 -6.56
C GLU A 28 -16.79 1.83 -6.61
N ILE A 29 -16.13 1.99 -5.45
CA ILE A 29 -14.68 2.13 -5.31
C ILE A 29 -14.15 1.05 -4.36
N GLU A 30 -13.29 0.18 -4.89
CA GLU A 30 -12.66 -0.88 -4.13
C GLU A 30 -11.24 -0.50 -3.73
N CYS A 31 -10.90 -0.70 -2.46
CA CYS A 31 -9.54 -0.60 -1.96
C CYS A 31 -8.84 -1.96 -2.09
N GLN A 32 -7.93 -2.09 -3.06
CA GLN A 32 -7.21 -3.31 -3.39
C GLN A 32 -5.76 -3.29 -2.87
N LEU A 33 -5.33 -4.43 -2.32
CA LEU A 33 -3.94 -4.72 -2.00
C LEU A 33 -3.34 -5.58 -3.11
N ILE A 34 -2.28 -5.11 -3.74
CA ILE A 34 -1.55 -5.85 -4.77
C ILE A 34 -0.17 -6.18 -4.25
N PHE A 35 0.13 -7.47 -4.14
CA PHE A 35 1.42 -7.98 -3.71
C PHE A 35 2.04 -8.83 -4.83
N ASP A 36 3.16 -8.36 -5.34
CA ASP A 36 4.08 -9.16 -6.12
C ASP A 36 5.24 -9.54 -5.20
N THR A 37 5.12 -10.69 -4.56
CA THR A 37 6.11 -11.17 -3.60
C THR A 37 7.35 -11.79 -4.26
N GLU A 38 7.30 -12.04 -5.58
CA GLU A 38 8.44 -12.57 -6.33
C GLU A 38 9.41 -11.45 -6.70
N HIS A 39 8.87 -10.28 -7.05
CA HIS A 39 9.64 -9.10 -7.45
C HIS A 39 9.70 -8.01 -6.37
N ASP A 40 9.14 -8.29 -5.19
CA ASP A 40 9.08 -7.38 -4.04
C ASP A 40 8.41 -6.02 -4.33
N HIS A 41 7.26 -6.05 -5.01
CA HIS A 41 6.43 -4.86 -5.26
C HIS A 41 5.10 -4.94 -4.51
N TYR A 42 4.74 -3.86 -3.80
CA TYR A 42 3.56 -3.84 -2.94
C TYR A 42 2.80 -2.54 -3.09
N GLN A 43 1.49 -2.62 -3.35
CA GLN A 43 0.64 -1.48 -3.62
C GLN A 43 -0.68 -1.52 -2.86
N LEU A 44 -1.15 -0.33 -2.49
CA LEU A 44 -2.51 -0.06 -2.03
C LEU A 44 -3.17 0.88 -3.06
N LEU A 45 -4.27 0.42 -3.65
CA LEU A 45 -4.94 1.09 -4.76
C LEU A 45 -6.42 1.27 -4.47
N ASP A 46 -6.97 2.44 -4.76
CA ASP A 46 -8.40 2.59 -4.97
C ASP A 46 -8.71 2.44 -6.46
N ILE A 47 -9.62 1.54 -6.75
CA ILE A 47 -9.97 1.12 -8.10
C ILE A 47 -11.49 1.08 -8.20
N GLY A 48 -12.05 1.87 -9.11
CA GLY A 48 -13.50 1.96 -9.21
C GLY A 48 -13.99 2.97 -10.22
N TRP A 49 -15.25 3.33 -10.10
CA TRP A 49 -15.85 4.40 -10.87
C TRP A 49 -16.59 5.34 -9.92
N GLU A 50 -16.49 6.63 -10.18
CA GLU A 50 -17.34 7.64 -9.55
C GLU A 50 -18.20 8.21 -10.68
N LYS A 51 -19.43 7.70 -10.83
CA LYS A 51 -20.29 7.98 -12.00
C LYS A 51 -19.59 7.60 -13.31
N LEU A 52 -19.21 8.59 -14.13
CA LEU A 52 -18.54 8.41 -15.42
C LEU A 52 -17.02 8.63 -15.33
N LYS A 53 -16.49 8.86 -14.12
CA LYS A 53 -15.06 9.12 -13.90
C LYS A 53 -14.38 7.86 -13.38
N ARG A 54 -13.31 7.44 -14.05
CA ARG A 54 -12.48 6.33 -13.57
C ARG A 54 -11.74 6.76 -12.30
N VAL A 55 -11.85 5.93 -11.27
CA VAL A 55 -11.00 6.00 -10.06
C VAL A 55 -9.91 4.94 -10.21
N TYR A 56 -8.67 5.41 -10.23
CA TYR A 56 -7.48 4.57 -10.24
C TYR A 56 -6.37 5.34 -9.52
N ASN A 57 -6.30 5.20 -8.20
CA ASN A 57 -5.37 5.94 -7.37
C ASN A 57 -4.51 5.00 -6.54
N CYS A 58 -3.20 5.02 -6.76
CA CYS A 58 -2.24 4.34 -5.91
C CYS A 58 -1.96 5.22 -4.69
N PHE A 59 -2.38 4.80 -3.50
CA PHE A 59 -2.14 5.54 -2.26
C PHE A 59 -0.74 5.27 -1.72
N ILE A 60 -0.33 4.00 -1.72
CA ILE A 60 0.98 3.56 -1.24
C ILE A 60 1.57 2.61 -2.28
N HIS A 61 2.84 2.82 -2.63
CA HIS A 61 3.64 1.91 -3.46
C HIS A 61 5.02 1.78 -2.83
N LEU A 62 5.35 0.56 -2.43
CA LEU A 62 6.62 0.19 -1.83
C LEU A 62 7.32 -0.87 -2.68
N ASP A 63 8.64 -0.75 -2.80
CA ASP A 63 9.50 -1.84 -3.26
C ASP A 63 10.43 -2.31 -2.15
N ILE A 64 10.89 -3.55 -2.22
CA ILE A 64 12.12 -3.97 -1.50
C ILE A 64 13.21 -4.17 -2.54
N LYS A 65 14.32 -3.46 -2.40
CA LYS A 65 15.50 -3.60 -3.26
C LYS A 65 16.74 -3.68 -2.38
N ASP A 66 17.54 -4.71 -2.57
CA ASP A 66 18.73 -5.00 -1.76
C ASP A 66 18.43 -5.03 -0.25
N GLY A 67 17.28 -5.59 0.13
CA GLY A 67 16.82 -5.66 1.52
C GLY A 67 16.42 -4.32 2.15
N LYS A 68 16.28 -3.26 1.36
CA LYS A 68 15.82 -1.94 1.82
C LYS A 68 14.45 -1.62 1.25
N ILE A 69 13.65 -0.91 2.04
CA ILE A 69 12.33 -0.44 1.61
C ILE A 69 12.50 0.86 0.82
N TRP A 70 11.89 0.90 -0.37
CA TRP A 70 11.82 2.08 -1.23
C TRP A 70 10.39 2.55 -1.31
N ILE A 71 10.13 3.80 -0.94
CA ILE A 71 8.81 4.41 -1.07
C ILE A 71 8.73 5.02 -2.47
N GLN A 72 8.01 4.37 -3.37
CA GLN A 72 7.73 4.91 -4.72
C GLN A 72 6.61 5.95 -4.67
N ARG A 73 5.63 5.72 -3.79
CA ARG A 73 4.57 6.68 -3.48
C ARG A 73 4.07 6.47 -2.06
N ASN A 74 3.81 7.57 -1.36
CA ASN A 74 3.05 7.60 -0.12
C ASN A 74 2.17 8.87 -0.13
N MET A 75 0.85 8.70 -0.14
CA MET A 75 -0.11 9.81 -0.08
C MET A 75 -0.57 10.15 1.34
N ASN A 76 -0.06 9.44 2.37
CA ASN A 76 -0.34 9.80 3.75
C ASN A 76 0.54 10.99 4.18
N GLU A 77 -0.06 11.91 4.93
CA GLU A 77 0.65 13.02 5.58
C GLU A 77 1.62 12.51 6.66
N THR A 78 1.38 11.31 7.18
CA THR A 78 2.24 10.66 8.18
C THR A 78 3.46 10.06 7.48
N ASP A 79 4.61 10.68 7.72
CA ASP A 79 5.92 10.15 7.38
C ASP A 79 6.04 8.69 7.85
N LEU A 80 6.12 7.74 6.91
CA LEU A 80 6.38 6.32 7.19
C LEU A 80 7.86 6.16 7.58
N TRP A 81 8.24 6.73 8.72
CA TRP A 81 9.57 6.58 9.29
C TRP A 81 9.51 5.37 10.22
N ILE A 82 10.02 4.26 9.70
CA ILE A 82 10.19 3.01 10.44
C ILE A 82 11.29 3.28 11.48
N ASN A 83 10.91 3.36 12.76
CA ASN A 83 11.83 3.28 13.91
C ASN A 83 12.11 1.81 14.25
#